data_AF-A0A7J2HSQ2-F1
#
_entry.id   AF-A0A7J2HSQ2-F1
#
_cell.length_a   1.000
_cell.length_b   1.000
_cell.length_c   1.000
_cell.angle_alpha   90.00
_cell.angle_beta   90.00
_cell.angle_gamma   90.00
#
_symmetry.space_group_name_H-M   'P 1'
#
loop_
_entity.id
_entity.type
_entity.pdbx_description
1 polymer ?
#
loop_
_entity_poly.entity_id
_entity_poly.type
_entity_poly.pdbx_seq_one_letter_code
_entity_poly.pdbx_strand_id
1 'polypeptide(L)' 'MDSKCPKCGGSMKSFTKDFSESSVGPFSVKKLLPSELQEYNSIEVKICESCGYMELYWRK' A
#
# COMPACT_ATOMS: atom_id res chain seq x y z
N MET A 1 -14.14 -9.29 7.18
CA MET A 1 -14.93 -8.18 7.74
C MET A 1 -14.52 -6.92 7.01
N ASP A 2 -15.42 -6.32 6.24
CA ASP A 2 -15.16 -5.04 5.57
C ASP A 2 -14.85 -3.98 6.64
N SER A 3 -13.59 -3.53 6.66
CA SER A 3 -13.15 -2.46 7.55
C SER A 3 -13.92 -1.19 7.21
N LYS A 4 -14.59 -0.60 8.21
CA LYS A 4 -15.31 0.66 8.05
C LYS A 4 -14.32 1.81 8.09
N CYS A 5 -14.54 2.82 7.25
CA CYS A 5 -13.72 4.02 7.24
C CYS A 5 -13.88 4.77 8.57
N PRO A 6 -12.78 5.09 9.28
CA PRO A 6 -12.84 5.78 10.58
C PRO A 6 -13.27 7.25 10.45
N LYS A 7 -13.29 7.82 9.24
CA LYS A 7 -13.66 9.22 9.00
C LYS A 7 -15.13 9.42 8.62
N CYS A 8 -15.70 8.54 7.81
CA CYS A 8 -17.07 8.71 7.30
C CYS A 8 -17.97 7.47 7.47
N GLY A 9 -17.47 6.38 8.05
CA GLY A 9 -18.20 5.11 8.18
C GLY A 9 -18.44 4.36 6.86
N GLY A 10 -17.90 4.86 5.74
CA GLY A 10 -17.96 4.23 4.42
C GLY A 10 -17.19 2.90 4.34
N SER A 11 -17.29 2.22 3.21
CA SER A 11 -16.52 0.98 2.97
C SER A 11 -15.05 1.30 2.65
N MET A 12 -14.14 0.44 3.12
CA MET A 12 -12.73 0.48 2.75
C MET A 12 -12.41 -0.68 1.79
N LYS A 13 -11.74 -0.38 0.69
CA LYS A 13 -11.09 -1.39 -0.16
C LYS A 13 -9.63 -1.51 0.21
N SER A 14 -9.08 -2.72 0.13
CA SER A 14 -7.65 -2.96 0.29
C SER A 14 -7.04 -3.56 -0.97
N PHE A 15 -5.80 -3.19 -1.25
CA PHE A 15 -4.97 -3.87 -2.23
C PHE A 15 -3.51 -3.89 -1.76
N THR A 16 -2.81 -4.96 -2.10
CA THR A 16 -1.39 -5.13 -1.77
C THR A 16 -0.56 -4.98 -3.03
N LYS A 17 0.60 -4.33 -2.90
CA LYS A 17 1.62 -4.28 -3.95
C LYS A 17 2.94 -4.82 -3.41
N ASP A 18 3.38 -5.92 -4.00
CA ASP A 18 4.67 -6.54 -3.74
C ASP A 18 5.77 -5.91 -4.60
N PHE A 19 6.85 -5.47 -3.94
CA PHE A 19 7.98 -4.79 -4.57
C PHE A 19 8.98 -5.77 -5.20
N SER A 20 8.98 -7.03 -4.77
CA SER A 20 9.84 -8.10 -5.29
C SER A 20 9.57 -8.39 -6.77
N GLU A 21 8.31 -8.33 -7.18
CA GLU A 21 7.87 -8.63 -8.55
C GLU A 21 7.75 -7.38 -9.42
N SER A 22 7.92 -6.19 -8.82
CA SER A 22 7.75 -4.90 -9.48
C SER A 22 9.07 -4.39 -10.03
N SER A 23 9.12 -4.14 -11.34
CA SER A 23 10.28 -3.55 -12.03
C SER A 23 9.86 -2.38 -12.92
N VAL A 24 10.74 -1.38 -13.04
CA VAL A 24 10.62 -0.28 -13.99
C VAL A 24 11.81 -0.39 -14.94
N GLY A 25 11.57 -1.00 -16.09
CA GLY A 25 12.64 -1.41 -17.00
C GLY A 25 13.60 -2.41 -16.32
N PRO A 26 14.92 -2.21 -16.37
CA PRO A 26 15.88 -3.12 -15.75
C PRO A 26 16.01 -2.94 -14.23
N PHE A 27 15.36 -1.93 -13.63
CA PHE A 27 15.51 -1.60 -12.22
C PHE A 27 14.38 -2.20 -11.37
N SER A 28 14.74 -2.89 -10.29
CA SER A 28 13.77 -3.32 -9.28
C SER A 28 13.21 -2.09 -8.56
N VAL A 29 11.88 -1.99 -8.45
CA VAL A 29 11.20 -0.92 -7.72
C VAL A 29 11.71 -0.81 -6.29
N LYS A 30 12.00 -1.95 -5.65
CA LYS A 30 12.56 -1.99 -4.30
C LYS A 30 13.87 -1.20 -4.16
N LYS A 31 14.74 -1.21 -5.17
CA LYS A 31 16.00 -0.45 -5.17
C LYS A 31 15.81 1.04 -5.43
N LEU A 32 14.67 1.44 -5.98
CA LEU A 32 14.33 2.84 -6.25
C LEU A 32 13.62 3.51 -5.07
N LEU A 33 13.14 2.73 -4.09
CA LEU A 33 12.58 3.27 -2.86
C LEU A 33 13.66 3.95 -2.00
N PRO A 34 13.31 4.97 -1.20
CA PRO A 34 14.17 5.50 -0.14
C PRO A 34 14.72 4.38 0.75
N SER A 35 15.95 4.53 1.26
CA SER A 35 16.69 3.50 1.98
C SER A 35 15.91 2.90 3.17
N GLU A 36 15.14 3.74 3.85
CA GLU A 36 14.28 3.41 4.98
C GLU A 36 13.13 2.47 4.61
N LEU A 37 12.71 2.51 3.34
CA LEU A 37 11.59 1.72 2.83
C LEU A 37 12.05 0.44 2.12
N GLN A 38 13.36 0.29 1.86
CA GLN A 38 13.90 -0.89 1.20
C GLN A 38 13.90 -2.16 2.08
N GLU A 39 13.70 -2.03 3.39
CA GLU A 39 13.53 -3.19 4.27
C GLU A 39 12.17 -3.89 4.07
N TYR A 40 11.19 -3.19 3.50
CA TYR A 40 9.85 -3.72 3.27
C TYR A 40 9.76 -4.42 1.91
N ASN A 41 8.95 -5.47 1.87
CA ASN A 41 8.71 -6.27 0.68
C ASN A 41 7.41 -5.90 -0.02
N SER A 42 6.44 -5.34 0.70
CA SER A 42 5.19 -4.90 0.12
C SER A 42 4.54 -3.76 0.90
N ILE A 43 3.54 -3.15 0.27
CA ILE A 43 2.66 -2.18 0.90
C ILE A 43 1.21 -2.63 0.70
N GLU A 44 0.45 -2.69 1.80
CA GLU A 44 -1.00 -2.75 1.74
C GLU A 44 -1.55 -1.33 1.82
N VAL A 45 -2.35 -0.97 0.82
CA VAL A 45 -3.07 0.30 0.78
C VAL A 45 -4.54 0.00 1.04
N LYS A 46 -5.11 0.68 2.04
CA LYS A 46 -6.56 0.69 2.26
C LYS A 46 -7.10 2.06 1.94
N ILE A 47 -8.14 2.14 1.11
CA ILE A 47 -8.75 3.40 0.70
C ILE A 47 -10.27 3.36 0.88
N CYS A 48 -10.82 4.44 1.44
CA CYS A 48 -12.26 4.62 1.51
C CYS A 48 -12.80 5.07 0.16
N GLU A 49 -13.75 4.31 -0.39
CA GLU A 49 -14.37 4.65 -1.68
C GLU A 49 -15.28 5.89 -1.61
N SER A 50 -15.71 6.28 -0.41
CA SER A 50 -16.64 7.41 -0.22
C SER A 50 -15.93 8.75 -0.01
N CYS A 51 -14.88 8.79 0.80
CA CYS A 51 -14.22 10.05 1.19
C CYS A 51 -12.72 10.12 0.83
N GLY A 52 -12.14 9.05 0.27
CA GLY A 52 -10.74 9.01 -0.11
C GLY A 52 -9.75 8.90 1.06
N TYR A 53 -10.21 8.71 2.30
CA TYR A 53 -9.32 8.44 3.44
C TYR A 53 -8.47 7.18 3.16
N MET A 54 -7.16 7.26 3.39
CA MET A 54 -6.22 6.19 3.11
C MET A 54 -5.41 5.77 4.33
N GLU A 55 -5.11 4.48 4.40
CA GLU A 55 -4.19 3.88 5.36
C GLU A 55 -3.13 3.09 4.58
N LEU A 56 -1.87 3.25 4.99
CA LEU A 56 -0.72 2.62 4.36
C LEU A 56 -0.03 1.73 5.39
N TYR A 57 0.12 0.45 5.06
CA TYR A 57 0.77 -0.54 5.92
C TYR A 57 1.95 -1.16 5.19
N TRP A 58 3.16 -0.80 5.60
CA TRP A 58 4.40 -1.37 5.09
C TRP A 58 4.62 -2.75 5.72
N ARG A 59 4.90 -3.76 4.89
CA ARG A 59 5.09 -5.15 5.31
C ARG A 59 6.49 -5.63 4.97
N LYS A 60 7.18 -6.18 5.97
CA LYS A 60 8.49 -6.80 5.81
C LYS A 60 8.36 -8.18 5.18
#